data_AF-A0A2V7IJ43-F1
#
_entry.id   AF-A0A2V7IJ43-F1
#
_cell.length_a   1.000
_cell.length_b   1.000
_cell.length_c   1.000
_cell.angle_alpha   90.00
_cell.angle_beta   90.00
_cell.angle_gamma   90.00
#
_symmetry.space_group_name_H-M   'P 1'
#
loop_
_entity.id
_entity.type
_entity.pdbx_description
1 polymer ?
#
loop_
_entity_poly.entity_id
_entity_poly.type
_entity_poly.pdbx_seq_one_letter_code
_entity_poly.pdbx_strand_id
1 'polypeptide(L)'
;MCFALDGGVWLHRHKLRGEPMVHLVSADRERLLALGPALGLEPEWLQYKPLKDPRTGVRVPAWHWDVMGVRLRRLETGEATTRRTDPQGSAP
;
A
#
# COMPACT_ATOMS: atom_id res chain seq x y z
N MET A 1 12.73 -7.87 -3.27
CA MET A 1 12.72 -8.03 -1.80
C MET A 1 13.80 -7.19 -1.10
N CYS A 2 15.11 -7.35 -1.38
CA CYS A 2 16.15 -6.55 -0.69
C CYS A 2 15.95 -5.03 -0.80
N PHE A 3 15.60 -4.51 -1.98
CA PHE A 3 15.28 -3.09 -2.15
C PHE A 3 14.18 -2.59 -1.19
N ALA A 4 13.16 -3.42 -0.92
CA ALA A 4 12.11 -3.09 0.04
C ALA A 4 12.61 -3.10 1.49
N LEU A 5 13.51 -4.03 1.82
CA LEU A 5 14.16 -4.12 3.13
C LEU A 5 15.10 -2.95 3.39
N ASP A 6 15.69 -2.38 2.34
CA ASP A 6 16.57 -1.20 2.42
C ASP A 6 15.79 0.13 2.42
N GLY A 7 14.48 0.07 2.72
CA GLY A 7 13.60 1.24 2.81
C GLY A 7 13.00 1.69 1.47
N GLY A 8 13.27 0.98 0.37
CA GLY A 8 12.56 1.20 -0.89
C GLY A 8 11.12 0.72 -0.86
N VAL A 9 10.32 1.09 -1.86
CA VAL A 9 8.99 0.52 -2.09
C VAL A 9 9.07 -0.45 -3.25
N TRP A 10 8.71 -1.71 -3.02
CA TRP A 10 8.62 -2.69 -4.08
C TRP A 10 7.16 -2.97 -4.41
N LEU A 11 6.78 -2.66 -5.64
CA LEU A 11 5.47 -2.97 -6.21
C LEU A 11 5.59 -4.18 -7.13
N HIS A 12 4.71 -5.15 -6.97
CA HIS A 12 4.53 -6.21 -7.96
C HIS A 12 3.05 -6.42 -8.28
N ARG A 13 2.77 -6.87 -9.50
CA ARG A 13 1.44 -7.32 -9.94
C ARG A 13 1.50 -8.83 -10.16
N HIS A 14 0.51 -9.56 -9.66
CA HIS A 14 0.45 -11.01 -9.81
C HIS A 14 -1.00 -11.51 -9.81
N LYS A 15 -1.20 -12.80 -10.07
CA LYS A 15 -2.50 -13.47 -9.89
C LYS A 15 -2.42 -14.42 -8.71
N LEU A 16 -3.19 -14.20 -7.64
CA LEU A 16 -3.33 -15.15 -6.55
C LEU A 16 -4.51 -16.08 -6.83
N ARG A 17 -4.26 -17.38 -7.04
CA ARG A 17 -5.32 -18.37 -7.37
C ARG A 17 -6.19 -17.96 -8.58
N GLY A 18 -5.57 -17.29 -9.56
CA GLY A 18 -6.25 -16.79 -10.75
C GLY A 18 -6.82 -15.37 -10.63
N GLU A 19 -6.95 -14.83 -9.41
CA GLU A 19 -7.46 -13.49 -9.16
C GLU A 19 -6.37 -12.43 -9.26
N PRO A 20 -6.58 -11.31 -9.98
CA PRO A 20 -5.64 -10.20 -10.05
C PRO A 20 -5.34 -9.59 -8.67
N MET A 21 -4.08 -9.27 -8.45
CA MET A 21 -3.58 -8.68 -7.21
C MET A 21 -2.43 -7.70 -7.50
N VAL A 22 -2.39 -6.64 -6.72
CA VAL A 22 -1.26 -5.73 -6.60
C VAL A 22 -0.70 -5.85 -5.19
N HIS A 23 0.61 -6.04 -5.09
CA HIS A 23 1.33 -6.09 -3.82
C HIS A 23 2.30 -4.93 -3.75
N LEU A 24 2.22 -4.14 -2.68
CA LEU A 24 3.25 -3.16 -2.32
C LEU A 24 3.86 -3.53 -0.99
N VAL A 25 5.18 -3.43 -0.88
CA VAL A 25 5.90 -3.75 0.36
C VAL A 25 7.10 -2.83 0.59
N SER A 26 7.33 -2.51 1.87
CA SER A 26 8.54 -1.83 2.36
C SER A 26 8.81 -2.21 3.83
N ALA A 27 10.08 -2.15 4.23
CA ALA A 27 10.47 -2.10 5.64
C ALA A 27 10.37 -0.67 6.24
N ASP A 28 10.06 0.33 5.42
CA ASP A 28 9.77 1.70 5.85
C ASP A 28 8.25 1.94 5.80
N ARG A 29 7.61 1.85 6.97
CA ARG A 29 6.16 2.07 7.11
C ARG A 29 5.74 3.46 6.67
N GLU A 30 6.49 4.48 7.07
CA GLU A 30 6.13 5.87 6.85
C GLU A 30 6.22 6.22 5.37
N ARG A 31 7.18 5.64 4.65
CA ARG A 31 7.24 5.76 3.19
C ARG A 31 6.03 5.17 2.48
N LEU A 32 5.51 4.04 2.94
CA LEU A 32 4.26 3.49 2.38
C LEU A 32 3.09 4.44 2.66
N LEU A 33 2.93 4.89 3.90
CA LEU A 33 1.85 5.82 4.26
C LEU A 33 1.92 7.14 3.48
N ALA A 34 3.12 7.68 3.26
CA ALA A 34 3.32 8.88 2.45
C ALA A 34 2.95 8.67 0.97
N LEU A 35 3.18 7.46 0.43
CA LEU A 35 2.85 7.12 -0.95
C LEU A 35 1.37 6.79 -1.14
N GLY A 36 0.70 6.30 -0.09
CA GLY A 36 -0.68 5.80 -0.13
C GLY A 36 -1.67 6.74 -0.82
N PRO A 37 -1.77 8.03 -0.44
CA PRO A 37 -2.68 8.98 -1.07
C PRO A 37 -2.49 9.12 -2.58
N ALA A 38 -1.23 9.15 -3.06
CA ALA A 38 -0.94 9.27 -4.49
C ALA A 38 -1.36 8.04 -5.30
N LEU A 39 -1.50 6.89 -4.64
CA LEU A 39 -1.91 5.62 -5.25
C LEU A 39 -3.36 5.23 -4.91
N GLY A 40 -4.10 6.07 -4.17
CA GLY A 40 -5.45 5.75 -3.69
C GLY A 40 -5.47 4.60 -2.67
N LEU A 41 -4.35 4.29 -2.02
CA LEU A 41 -4.24 3.24 -1.01
C LEU A 41 -4.56 3.78 0.37
N GLU A 42 -5.46 3.10 1.07
CA GLU A 42 -5.92 3.50 2.40
C GLU A 42 -5.01 2.91 3.49
N PRO A 43 -4.63 3.70 4.52
CA PRO A 43 -3.82 3.22 5.64
C PRO A 43 -4.39 1.99 6.34
N GLU A 44 -5.72 1.85 6.41
CA GLU A 44 -6.42 0.74 7.07
C GLU A 44 -6.25 -0.59 6.33
N TRP A 45 -5.79 -0.55 5.08
CA TRP A 45 -5.47 -1.77 4.31
C TRP A 45 -4.05 -2.28 4.59
N LEU A 46 -3.23 -1.50 5.27
CA LEU A 46 -1.83 -1.80 5.52
C LEU A 46 -1.70 -2.91 6.56
N GLN A 47 -0.91 -3.92 6.24
CA GLN A 47 -0.70 -5.09 7.08
C GLN A 47 0.74 -5.17 7.56
N TYR A 48 0.96 -5.47 8.84
CA TYR A 48 2.29 -5.81 9.35
C TYR A 48 2.59 -7.28 9.09
N LYS A 49 3.67 -7.57 8.36
CA LYS A 49 4.11 -8.94 8.07
C LYS A 49 5.62 -8.96 7.87
N PRO A 50 6.40 -9.41 8.86
CA PRO A 50 7.86 -9.43 8.77
C PRO A 50 8.39 -10.27 7.61
N LEU A 51 9.35 -9.71 6.89
CA LEU A 51 10.07 -10.39 5.81
C LEU A 51 11.36 -11.02 6.34
N LYS A 52 11.71 -12.21 5.85
CA LYS A 52 13.02 -12.81 6.12
C LYS A 52 14.06 -12.17 5.20
N ASP A 53 15.06 -11.51 5.77
CA ASP A 53 16.16 -10.96 5.00
C ASP A 53 17.01 -12.10 4.41
N PRO A 54 17.20 -12.18 3.08
CA PRO A 54 17.95 -13.28 2.47
C PRO A 54 19.46 -13.16 2.72
N ARG A 55 19.94 -11.99 3.13
CA ARG A 55 21.36 -11.71 3.42
C ARG A 55 21.76 -12.25 4.79
N THR A 56 20.85 -12.24 5.76
CA THR A 56 21.13 -12.56 7.17
C THR A 56 20.28 -13.69 7.74
N GLY A 57 19.16 -14.02 7.08
CA GLY A 57 18.17 -14.98 7.59
C GLY A 57 17.26 -14.44 8.69
N VAL A 58 17.48 -13.22 9.18
CA VAL A 58 16.71 -12.58 10.25
C VAL A 58 15.40 -12.01 9.70
N ARG A 59 14.33 -12.04 10.51
CA ARG A 59 13.07 -11.38 10.15
C ARG A 59 13.12 -9.90 10.50
N VAL A 60 12.83 -9.06 9.51
CA VAL A 60 12.82 -7.60 9.62
C VAL A 60 11.37 -7.11 9.57
N PRO A 61 10.98 -6.11 10.39
CA PRO A 61 9.70 -5.43 10.26
C PRO A 61 9.41 -5.01 8.82
N ALA A 62 8.21 -5.33 8.33
CA ALA A 62 7.77 -4.93 7.00
C ALA A 62 6.26 -4.77 6.97
N TRP A 63 5.80 -3.90 6.08
CA TRP A 63 4.40 -3.57 5.88
C TRP A 63 4.00 -3.79 4.44
N HIS A 64 2.77 -4.22 4.25
CA HIS A 64 2.28 -4.70 2.98
C HIS A 64 0.89 -4.13 2.69
N TRP A 65 0.67 -3.72 1.44
CA TRP A 65 -0.66 -3.63 0.86
C TRP A 65 -0.87 -4.77 -0.11
N ASP A 66 -1.65 -5.76 0.33
CA ASP A 66 -2.20 -6.81 -0.52
C ASP A 66 -3.55 -6.34 -1.07
N VAL A 67 -3.56 -5.88 -2.32
CA VAL A 67 -4.73 -5.26 -2.94
C VAL A 67 -5.30 -6.18 -4.01
N MET A 68 -6.55 -6.59 -3.79
CA MET A 68 -7.29 -7.50 -4.67
C MET A 68 -8.79 -7.28 -4.52
N GLY A 69 -9.58 -7.94 -5.37
CA GLY A 69 -11.04 -7.91 -5.29
C GLY A 69 -11.61 -6.49 -5.36
N VAL A 70 -12.50 -6.15 -4.42
CA VAL A 70 -13.16 -4.83 -4.39
C VAL A 70 -12.18 -3.66 -4.26
N ARG A 71 -11.08 -3.84 -3.51
CA ARG A 71 -10.07 -2.79 -3.33
C ARG A 71 -9.33 -2.52 -4.63
N LEU A 72 -8.98 -3.57 -5.37
CA LEU A 72 -8.31 -3.42 -6.66
C LEU A 72 -9.26 -2.78 -7.70
N ARG A 73 -10.51 -3.23 -7.76
CA ARG A 73 -11.52 -2.61 -8.64
C ARG A 73 -11.70 -1.12 -8.35
N ARG A 74 -11.72 -0.73 -7.07
CA ARG A 74 -11.81 0.68 -6.66
C ARG A 74 -10.66 1.54 -7.21
N LEU A 75 -9.44 0.98 -7.25
CA LEU A 75 -8.29 1.66 -7.83
C LEU A 75 -8.39 1.75 -9.36
N GLU A 76 -8.92 0.71 -10.01
CA GLU A 76 -9.09 0.66 -11.47
C GLU A 76 -10.17 1.64 -11.96
N THR A 77 -11.26 1.81 -11.21
CA THR A 77 -12.35 2.74 -11.57
C THR A 77 -12.03 4.19 -11.24
N GLY A 78 -10.95 4.45 -10.49
CA GLY A 78 -10.61 5.80 -10.06
C GLY A 78 -11.60 6.38 -9.04
N GLU A 79 -12.44 5.55 -8.41
CA GLU A 79 -13.25 5.91 -7.23
C GLU A 79 -12.37 6.05 -5.96
N ALA A 80 -11.19 6.66 -6.14
CA ALA A 80 -10.37 7.14 -5.06
C ALA A 80 -11.14 8.24 -4.34
N THR A 81 -11.15 8.15 -3.01
CA THR A 81 -11.86 9.01 -2.08
C THR A 81 -11.61 10.47 -2.41
N THR A 82 -12.50 11.11 -3.18
CA THR A 82 -12.70 12.55 -3.09
C THR A 82 -13.35 12.78 -1.73
N ARG A 83 -12.53 12.82 -0.67
CA ARG A 83 -12.90 13.63 0.48
C ARG A 83 -12.90 15.05 -0.06
N ARG A 84 -14.05 15.52 -0.57
CA ARG A 84 -14.30 16.95 -0.68
C ARG A 84 -14.08 17.49 0.72
N THR A 85 -12.98 18.18 0.94
CA THR A 85 -12.97 19.24 1.92
C THR A 85 -13.89 20.31 1.35
N ASP A 86 -15.19 20.21 1.64
CA ASP A 86 -16.08 21.34 1.52
C ASP A 86 -15.55 22.40 2.50
N PRO A 87 -15.17 23.62 2.05
CA PRO A 87 -14.90 24.69 2.98
C PRO A 87 -16.25 25.06 3.62
N GLN A 88 -16.41 24.72 4.90
CA GLN A 88 -17.52 25.18 5.72
C GLN A 88 -17.54 26.71 5.66
N GLY A 89 -18.69 27.25 5.23
CA GLY A 89 -18.86 28.66 4.95
C GLY A 89 -18.57 29.57 6.13
N SER A 90 -18.07 30.76 5.82
CA SER A 90 -18.29 31.95 6.63
C SER A 90 -19.09 32.91 5.77
N ALA A 91 -20.38 33.00 6.06
CA ALA A 91 -21.20 34.12 5.62
C ALA A 91 -20.83 35.36 6.45
N PRO A 92 -20.80 36.56 5.84
CA PRO A 92 -20.87 37.81 6.59
C PRO A 92 -22.28 38.07 7.15
#